data_AF-A0A2S7CWV6-F1
#
_entry.id   AF-A0A2S7CWV6-F1
#
_cell.length_a   1.000
_cell.length_b   1.000
_cell.length_c   1.000
_cell.angle_alpha   90.00
_cell.angle_beta   90.00
_cell.angle_gamma   90.00
#
_symmetry.space_group_name_H-M   'P 1'
#
loop_
_entity.id
_entity.type
_entity.pdbx_description
1 polymer ?
#
loop_
_entity_poly.entity_id
_entity_poly.type
_entity_poly.pdbx_seq_one_letter_code
_entity_poly.pdbx_strand_id
1 'polypeptide(L)'
;MTRIIEFLIALGIVAGLFVVVGLVLPSERQMSESVETNRRMTIVYDTVNSFRRFKDWNPLVLRDPKIQLKLAGPEEGKGARVEYSSTEGYIGNGSWEITNTVKNERVEIAIEDPTKGYDKVTNFTLAPTGKNNRNVKITQDYSVKYGWNLFGRYAGLYVSRHVGDDLKLGLSRLATALATVPNFDYRAQLDGKPVLSDLKIVDVPAEDLLVVTAGNIDRDNETIKKSIKDNQEWIKRVMDANGLEAAGPVRIVTTDFATDKYAFDVVQPVRKRAGGAPKTDTAKTDAKKDDAAAAAPVDATPVAATGEELKLNIPSEAPVKYQRTPAHRSAFATYAGHMAGLDAVRNSLRAWAATSGMDVTERPYEAWKGGVDKSFTQDGTYDVYWAIK
;
A
#
# COMPACT_ATOMS: atom_id res chain seq x y z
N MET A 1 -69.62 -20.14 -19.98
CA MET A 1 -69.28 -18.77 -20.44
C MET A 1 -69.14 -17.79 -19.27
N THR A 2 -70.06 -17.76 -18.31
CA THR A 2 -70.00 -16.87 -17.12
C THR A 2 -68.70 -16.97 -16.32
N ARG A 3 -68.19 -18.18 -16.07
CA ARG A 3 -66.92 -18.40 -15.33
C ARG A 3 -65.67 -17.84 -16.02
N ILE A 4 -65.66 -17.76 -17.37
CA ILE A 4 -64.53 -17.19 -18.12
C ILE A 4 -64.57 -15.66 -18.00
N ILE A 5 -65.77 -15.07 -18.07
CA ILE A 5 -65.96 -13.62 -17.91
C ILE A 5 -65.58 -13.18 -16.49
N GLU A 6 -66.03 -13.92 -15.46
CA GLU A 6 -65.66 -13.68 -14.06
C GLU A 6 -64.13 -13.75 -13.85
N PHE A 7 -63.46 -14.75 -14.45
CA PHE A 7 -62.01 -14.87 -14.40
C PHE A 7 -61.30 -13.69 -15.07
N LEU A 8 -61.76 -13.24 -16.24
CA LEU A 8 -61.19 -12.09 -16.94
C LEU A 8 -61.40 -10.78 -16.18
N ILE A 9 -62.56 -10.60 -15.53
CA ILE A 9 -62.83 -9.44 -14.67
C ILE A 9 -61.91 -9.47 -13.45
N ALA A 10 -61.79 -10.61 -12.77
CA ALA A 10 -60.89 -10.76 -11.62
C ALA A 10 -59.43 -10.48 -12.03
N LEU A 11 -58.98 -11.02 -13.16
CA LEU A 11 -57.65 -10.75 -13.71
C LEU A 11 -57.45 -9.26 -14.03
N GLY A 12 -58.47 -8.60 -14.60
CA GLY A 12 -58.45 -7.17 -14.86
C GLY A 12 -58.35 -6.32 -13.59
N ILE A 13 -59.10 -6.68 -12.54
CA ILE A 13 -59.02 -6.01 -11.23
C ILE A 13 -57.63 -6.21 -10.62
N VAL A 14 -57.08 -7.42 -10.65
CA VAL A 14 -55.73 -7.71 -10.14
C VAL A 14 -54.67 -6.93 -10.91
N ALA A 15 -54.76 -6.88 -12.24
CA ALA A 15 -53.85 -6.09 -13.07
C ALA A 15 -53.97 -4.59 -12.78
N GLY A 16 -55.19 -4.07 -12.65
CA GLY A 16 -55.44 -2.68 -12.27
C GLY A 16 -54.86 -2.34 -10.90
N LEU A 17 -55.09 -3.19 -9.90
CA LEU A 17 -54.56 -3.02 -8.55
C LEU A 17 -53.03 -3.09 -8.54
N PHE A 18 -52.43 -4.01 -9.29
CA PHE A 18 -50.97 -4.11 -9.47
C PHE A 18 -50.37 -2.80 -9.99
N VAL A 19 -51.01 -2.18 -10.97
CA VAL A 19 -50.57 -0.89 -11.53
C VAL A 19 -50.72 0.23 -10.51
N VAL A 20 -51.89 0.35 -9.87
CA VAL A 20 -52.15 1.39 -8.86
C VAL A 20 -51.13 1.31 -7.72
N VAL A 21 -50.93 0.13 -7.14
CA VAL A 21 -49.96 -0.06 -6.06
C VAL A 21 -48.54 0.22 -6.55
N GLY A 22 -48.17 -0.23 -7.76
CA GLY A 22 -46.87 0.03 -8.35
C GLY A 22 -46.58 1.53 -8.54
N LEU A 23 -47.58 2.34 -8.86
CA LEU A 23 -47.46 3.78 -9.00
C LEU A 23 -47.32 4.51 -7.66
N VAL A 24 -47.93 3.97 -6.60
CA VAL A 24 -47.79 4.49 -5.23
C VAL A 24 -46.41 4.17 -4.64
N LEU A 25 -45.78 3.08 -5.06
CA LEU A 25 -44.43 2.74 -4.61
C LEU A 25 -43.38 3.78 -5.05
N PRO A 26 -42.36 4.07 -4.21
CA PRO A 26 -41.31 5.04 -4.53
C PRO A 26 -40.60 4.72 -5.84
N SER A 27 -40.38 5.74 -6.67
CA SER A 27 -39.62 5.65 -7.92
C SER A 27 -38.11 5.60 -7.71
N GLU A 28 -37.63 5.84 -6.49
CA GLU A 28 -36.24 5.79 -6.08
C GLU A 28 -36.12 5.24 -4.65
N ARG A 29 -34.96 4.68 -4.33
CA ARG A 29 -34.63 4.21 -2.99
C ARG A 29 -33.24 4.67 -2.61
N GLN A 30 -33.09 5.06 -1.35
CA GLN A 30 -31.82 5.46 -0.76
C GLN A 30 -31.61 4.75 0.55
N MET A 31 -30.44 4.17 0.78
CA MET A 31 -30.05 3.48 2.01
C MET A 31 -28.75 4.10 2.52
N SER A 32 -28.56 4.12 3.83
CA SER A 32 -27.38 4.70 4.46
C SER A 32 -27.00 3.85 5.66
N GLU A 33 -25.74 3.41 5.69
CA GLU A 33 -25.17 2.70 6.83
C GLU A 33 -23.85 3.36 7.23
N SER A 34 -23.43 3.20 8.49
CA SER A 34 -22.18 3.78 8.94
C SER A 34 -21.43 2.91 9.94
N VAL A 35 -20.11 3.05 9.96
CA VAL A 35 -19.21 2.42 10.92
C VAL A 35 -18.15 3.43 11.36
N GLU A 36 -17.66 3.28 12.58
CA GLU A 36 -16.52 4.06 13.08
C GLU A 36 -15.25 3.21 13.11
N THR A 37 -14.12 3.85 12.86
CA THR A 37 -12.78 3.26 12.96
C THR A 37 -11.82 4.19 13.68
N ASN A 38 -10.81 3.62 14.34
CA ASN A 38 -9.71 4.36 14.97
C ASN A 38 -8.53 4.57 14.02
N ARG A 39 -8.68 4.21 12.74
CA ARG A 39 -7.67 4.41 11.71
C ARG A 39 -7.70 5.84 11.18
N ARG A 40 -6.51 6.36 10.87
CA ARG A 40 -6.33 7.72 10.36
C ARG A 40 -7.13 7.97 9.08
N MET A 41 -7.58 9.22 8.91
CA MET A 41 -8.34 9.67 7.74
C MET A 41 -7.64 9.34 6.42
N THR A 42 -6.32 9.54 6.33
CA THR A 42 -5.51 9.19 5.15
C THR A 42 -5.69 7.72 4.74
N ILE A 43 -5.63 6.80 5.71
CA ILE A 43 -5.76 5.35 5.47
C ILE A 43 -7.17 5.01 5.00
N VAL A 44 -8.18 5.57 5.67
CA VAL A 44 -9.59 5.32 5.37
C VAL A 44 -9.94 5.83 3.97
N TYR A 45 -9.57 7.08 3.67
CA TYR A 45 -9.83 7.72 2.39
C TYR A 45 -9.18 6.95 1.24
N ASP A 46 -7.90 6.61 1.34
CA ASP A 46 -7.21 5.87 0.25
C ASP A 46 -7.79 4.48 0.04
N THR A 47 -8.23 3.81 1.12
CA THR A 47 -8.83 2.48 1.02
C THR A 47 -10.13 2.51 0.21
N VAL A 48 -10.99 3.51 0.41
CA VAL A 48 -12.26 3.63 -0.33
C VAL A 48 -12.09 4.33 -1.69
N ASN A 49 -11.01 5.08 -1.87
CA ASN A 49 -10.66 5.75 -3.12
C ASN A 49 -9.95 4.83 -4.14
N SER A 50 -9.85 3.53 -3.84
CA SER A 50 -9.24 2.52 -4.72
C SER A 50 -10.00 1.20 -4.63
N PHE A 51 -9.98 0.42 -5.72
CA PHE A 51 -10.55 -0.92 -5.75
C PHE A 51 -9.54 -2.04 -5.51
N ARG A 52 -8.26 -1.73 -5.22
CA ARG A 52 -7.23 -2.75 -4.94
C ARG A 52 -7.60 -3.70 -3.81
N ARG A 53 -8.29 -3.18 -2.79
CA ARG A 53 -8.77 -3.94 -1.63
C ARG A 53 -10.25 -4.32 -1.71
N PHE A 54 -10.88 -4.22 -2.89
CA PHE A 54 -12.32 -4.48 -3.06
C PHE A 54 -12.74 -5.86 -2.52
N LYS A 55 -11.93 -6.90 -2.76
CA LYS A 55 -12.15 -8.26 -2.26
C LYS A 55 -12.13 -8.37 -0.73
N ASP A 56 -11.45 -7.45 -0.04
CA ASP A 56 -11.28 -7.55 1.41
C ASP A 56 -12.56 -7.12 2.13
N TRP A 57 -13.25 -6.11 1.60
CA TRP A 57 -14.41 -5.50 2.25
C TRP A 57 -15.74 -5.76 1.55
N ASN A 58 -15.78 -5.89 0.22
CA ASN A 58 -17.06 -6.01 -0.49
C ASN A 58 -17.70 -7.41 -0.32
N PRO A 59 -19.00 -7.52 0.00
CA PRO A 59 -19.67 -8.81 0.19
C PRO A 59 -19.77 -9.70 -1.05
N LEU A 60 -19.58 -9.18 -2.26
CA LEU A 60 -19.73 -9.96 -3.50
C LEU A 60 -18.86 -11.23 -3.50
N VAL A 61 -17.62 -11.15 -3.00
CA VAL A 61 -16.70 -12.30 -2.94
C VAL A 61 -17.12 -13.37 -1.93
N LEU A 62 -18.01 -13.04 -0.98
CA LEU A 62 -18.58 -14.03 -0.06
C LEU A 62 -19.75 -14.78 -0.70
N ARG A 63 -20.49 -14.10 -1.58
CA ARG A 63 -21.62 -14.67 -2.29
C ARG A 63 -21.18 -15.59 -3.42
N ASP A 64 -20.04 -15.28 -4.05
CA ASP A 64 -19.36 -16.18 -5.00
C ASP A 64 -17.84 -16.16 -4.76
N PRO A 65 -17.29 -17.19 -4.09
CA PRO A 65 -15.84 -17.31 -3.89
C PRO A 65 -15.01 -17.47 -5.17
N LYS A 66 -15.64 -17.79 -6.30
CA LYS A 66 -14.99 -17.95 -7.62
C LYS A 66 -15.16 -16.72 -8.52
N ILE A 67 -15.75 -15.63 -8.00
CA ILE A 67 -15.96 -14.41 -8.75
C ILE A 67 -14.65 -13.88 -9.31
N GLN A 68 -14.66 -13.51 -10.58
CA GLN A 68 -13.50 -12.92 -11.25
C GLN A 68 -13.56 -11.41 -11.08
N LEU A 69 -12.49 -10.81 -10.57
CA LEU A 69 -12.35 -9.36 -10.41
C LEU A 69 -11.25 -8.86 -11.34
N LYS A 70 -11.53 -7.78 -12.06
CA LYS A 70 -10.56 -7.12 -12.95
C LYS A 70 -10.55 -5.62 -12.66
N LEU A 71 -9.37 -5.10 -12.33
CA LEU A 71 -9.17 -3.66 -12.14
C LEU A 71 -8.87 -3.00 -13.50
N ALA A 72 -9.43 -1.82 -13.72
CA ALA A 72 -9.23 -1.02 -14.91
C ALA A 72 -9.17 0.48 -14.56
N GLY A 73 -8.58 1.28 -15.45
CA GLY A 73 -8.40 2.72 -15.21
C GLY A 73 -7.22 3.03 -14.27
N PRO A 74 -7.15 4.24 -13.71
CA PRO A 74 -6.16 4.61 -12.71
C PRO A 74 -6.28 3.76 -11.44
N GLU A 75 -5.20 3.68 -10.66
CA GLU A 75 -5.13 2.85 -9.46
C GLU A 75 -6.02 3.35 -8.31
N GLU A 76 -6.28 4.66 -8.29
CA GLU A 76 -7.12 5.35 -7.33
C GLU A 76 -7.76 6.58 -7.98
N GLY A 77 -8.81 7.10 -7.36
CA GLY A 77 -9.45 8.33 -7.80
C GLY A 77 -10.42 8.16 -8.96
N LYS A 78 -10.86 9.31 -9.51
CA LYS A 78 -11.81 9.36 -10.63
C LYS A 78 -11.35 8.52 -11.82
N GLY A 79 -12.25 7.66 -12.31
CA GLY A 79 -12.04 6.73 -13.41
C GLY A 79 -11.49 5.36 -13.00
N ALA A 80 -11.04 5.19 -11.75
CA ALA A 80 -10.68 3.86 -11.24
C ALA A 80 -11.93 2.97 -11.28
N ARG A 81 -11.78 1.74 -11.79
CA ARG A 81 -12.90 0.83 -12.04
C ARG A 81 -12.55 -0.60 -11.62
N VAL A 82 -13.53 -1.31 -11.07
CA VAL A 82 -13.49 -2.77 -10.90
C VAL A 82 -14.63 -3.39 -11.66
N GLU A 83 -14.31 -4.34 -12.52
CA GLU A 83 -15.26 -5.19 -13.23
C GLU A 83 -15.31 -6.55 -12.52
N TYR A 84 -16.50 -7.12 -12.42
CA TYR A 84 -16.68 -8.45 -11.88
C TYR A 84 -17.50 -9.33 -12.80
N SER A 85 -17.17 -10.62 -12.80
CA SER A 85 -17.88 -11.65 -13.54
C SER A 85 -18.10 -12.88 -12.67
N SER A 86 -19.36 -13.30 -12.56
CA SER A 86 -19.79 -14.47 -11.81
C SER A 86 -20.62 -15.40 -12.69
N THR A 87 -20.45 -16.71 -12.48
CA THR A 87 -21.33 -17.72 -13.08
C THR A 87 -22.65 -17.86 -12.34
N GLU A 88 -22.76 -17.31 -11.12
CA GLU A 88 -23.99 -17.30 -10.34
C GLU A 88 -24.98 -16.29 -10.94
N GLY A 89 -26.10 -16.79 -11.47
CA GLY A 89 -27.04 -15.99 -12.26
C GLY A 89 -27.68 -14.81 -11.51
N TYR A 90 -27.69 -14.83 -10.17
CA TYR A 90 -28.21 -13.72 -9.36
C TYR A 90 -27.17 -12.61 -9.10
N ILE A 91 -25.88 -12.86 -9.37
CA ILE A 91 -24.79 -11.86 -9.32
C ILE A 91 -24.54 -11.34 -10.74
N GLY A 92 -24.33 -12.26 -11.68
CA GLY A 92 -24.01 -11.95 -13.06
C GLY A 92 -22.72 -11.14 -13.24
N ASN A 93 -22.74 -10.20 -14.18
CA ASN A 93 -21.59 -9.36 -14.51
C ASN A 93 -21.92 -7.90 -14.21
N GLY A 94 -20.96 -7.16 -13.69
CA GLY A 94 -21.13 -5.74 -13.40
C GLY A 94 -19.82 -5.04 -13.14
N SER A 95 -19.90 -3.79 -12.71
CA SER A 95 -18.75 -2.94 -12.47
C SER A 95 -19.05 -1.80 -11.52
N TRP A 96 -18.01 -1.34 -10.84
CA TRP A 96 -18.01 -0.18 -9.97
C TRP A 96 -16.96 0.79 -10.50
N GLU A 97 -17.32 2.06 -10.68
CA GLU A 97 -16.41 3.09 -11.19
C GLU A 97 -16.47 4.33 -10.31
N ILE A 98 -15.31 4.83 -9.88
CA ILE A 98 -15.23 6.07 -9.12
C ILE A 98 -15.47 7.24 -10.07
N THR A 99 -16.57 7.97 -9.88
CA THR A 99 -16.95 9.09 -10.76
C THR A 99 -16.49 10.44 -10.24
N ASN A 100 -16.36 10.58 -8.91
CA ASN A 100 -15.92 11.82 -8.26
C ASN A 100 -15.30 11.56 -6.89
N THR A 101 -14.38 12.43 -6.48
CA THR A 101 -13.62 12.30 -5.23
C THR A 101 -13.31 13.66 -4.65
N VAL A 102 -13.56 13.84 -3.35
CA VAL A 102 -13.14 14.98 -2.55
C VAL A 102 -12.20 14.45 -1.47
N LYS A 103 -10.94 14.90 -1.52
CA LYS A 103 -9.86 14.39 -0.66
C LYS A 103 -10.27 14.41 0.81
N ASN A 104 -10.12 13.27 1.49
CA ASN A 104 -10.41 13.07 2.92
C ASN A 104 -11.87 13.33 3.34
N GLU A 105 -12.81 13.44 2.39
CA GLU A 105 -14.20 13.78 2.69
C GLU A 105 -15.19 12.85 1.99
N ARG A 106 -15.02 12.62 0.68
CA ARG A 106 -16.07 11.96 -0.11
C ARG A 106 -15.53 11.19 -1.32
N VAL A 107 -16.11 10.03 -1.61
CA VAL A 107 -15.87 9.23 -2.82
C VAL A 107 -17.22 8.78 -3.39
N GLU A 108 -17.50 9.15 -4.64
CA GLU A 108 -18.72 8.78 -5.36
C GLU A 108 -18.41 7.68 -6.38
N ILE A 109 -19.25 6.64 -6.41
CA ILE A 109 -19.04 5.45 -7.23
C ILE A 109 -20.33 5.13 -7.98
N ALA A 110 -20.26 5.03 -9.31
CA ALA A 110 -21.33 4.51 -10.13
C ALA A 110 -21.26 2.97 -10.17
N ILE A 111 -22.43 2.32 -10.14
CA ILE A 111 -22.55 0.86 -10.18
C ILE A 111 -23.37 0.47 -11.41
N GLU A 112 -22.84 -0.45 -12.19
CA GLU A 112 -23.55 -1.12 -13.28
C GLU A 112 -23.64 -2.60 -12.95
N ASP A 113 -24.85 -3.15 -12.89
CA ASP A 113 -25.08 -4.55 -12.53
C ASP A 113 -26.46 -5.00 -13.08
N PRO A 114 -26.76 -6.32 -13.13
CA PRO A 114 -27.99 -6.83 -13.74
C PRO A 114 -29.24 -6.69 -12.86
N THR A 115 -29.11 -6.21 -11.62
CA THR A 115 -30.24 -6.00 -10.71
C THR A 115 -31.16 -4.89 -11.23
N LYS A 116 -32.42 -4.89 -10.79
CA LYS A 116 -33.42 -3.92 -11.28
C LYS A 116 -33.08 -2.49 -10.83
N GLY A 117 -33.36 -1.53 -11.70
CA GLY A 117 -33.09 -0.12 -11.49
C GLY A 117 -31.91 0.38 -12.31
N TYR A 118 -31.75 1.69 -12.38
CA TYR A 118 -30.72 2.40 -13.12
C TYR A 118 -30.18 3.56 -12.28
N ASP A 119 -29.14 4.25 -12.76
CA ASP A 119 -28.42 5.30 -12.02
C ASP A 119 -28.04 4.87 -10.60
N LYS A 120 -27.49 3.66 -10.45
CA LYS A 120 -27.08 3.16 -9.15
C LYS A 120 -25.79 3.86 -8.74
N VAL A 121 -25.81 4.50 -7.58
CA VAL A 121 -24.66 5.23 -7.05
C VAL A 121 -24.45 4.84 -5.60
N THR A 122 -23.20 4.63 -5.21
CA THR A 122 -22.81 4.55 -3.80
C THR A 122 -21.82 5.67 -3.46
N ASN A 123 -22.03 6.30 -2.32
CA ASN A 123 -21.18 7.39 -1.84
C ASN A 123 -20.57 7.00 -0.50
N PHE A 124 -19.26 7.13 -0.37
CA PHE A 124 -18.59 7.11 0.92
C PHE A 124 -18.39 8.55 1.39
N THR A 125 -18.92 8.88 2.57
CA THR A 125 -18.70 10.16 3.25
C THR A 125 -17.90 9.91 4.53
N LEU A 126 -16.84 10.67 4.71
CA LEU A 126 -15.88 10.52 5.81
C LEU A 126 -15.94 11.75 6.71
N ALA A 127 -16.12 11.53 8.01
CA ALA A 127 -16.13 12.59 9.00
C ALA A 127 -15.20 12.26 10.17
N PRO A 128 -14.36 13.20 10.64
CA PRO A 128 -13.60 13.02 11.86
C PRO A 128 -14.55 12.91 13.07
N THR A 129 -14.30 11.95 13.95
CA THR A 129 -15.07 11.73 15.19
C THR A 129 -14.18 11.39 16.39
N GLY A 130 -14.80 11.23 17.55
CA GLY A 130 -14.12 10.85 18.79
C GLY A 130 -13.28 11.98 19.40
N LYS A 131 -12.56 11.66 20.48
CA LYS A 131 -11.73 12.64 21.20
C LYS A 131 -10.57 13.11 20.31
N ASN A 132 -10.43 14.43 20.15
CA ASN A 132 -9.40 15.07 19.34
C ASN A 132 -9.43 14.66 17.85
N ASN A 133 -10.60 14.31 17.29
CA ASN A 133 -10.76 13.95 15.87
C ASN A 133 -9.86 12.77 15.43
N ARG A 134 -9.61 11.82 16.34
CA ARG A 134 -8.72 10.68 16.11
C ARG A 134 -9.41 9.48 15.46
N ASN A 135 -10.73 9.43 15.49
CA ASN A 135 -11.52 8.40 14.83
C ASN A 135 -12.11 8.96 13.52
N VAL A 136 -12.56 8.06 12.67
CA VAL A 136 -13.25 8.39 11.43
C VAL A 136 -14.56 7.63 11.39
N LYS A 137 -15.66 8.37 11.17
CA LYS A 137 -16.94 7.78 10.80
C LYS A 137 -16.98 7.66 9.27
N ILE A 138 -17.24 6.44 8.81
CA ILE A 138 -17.43 6.09 7.42
C ILE A 138 -18.92 5.87 7.22
N THR A 139 -19.56 6.72 6.43
CA THR A 139 -20.95 6.56 6.01
C THR A 139 -20.95 6.08 4.56
N GLN A 140 -21.64 4.99 4.27
CA GLN A 140 -21.88 4.52 2.92
C GLN A 140 -23.36 4.68 2.57
N ASP A 141 -23.62 5.56 1.62
CA ASP A 141 -24.95 5.76 1.05
C ASP A 141 -25.06 4.97 -0.26
N TYR A 142 -26.26 4.47 -0.55
CA TYR A 142 -26.60 3.82 -1.82
C TYR A 142 -27.91 4.39 -2.34
N SER A 143 -27.96 4.74 -3.62
CA SER A 143 -29.18 5.18 -4.29
C SER A 143 -29.41 4.42 -5.58
N VAL A 144 -30.70 4.20 -5.91
CA VAL A 144 -31.13 3.56 -7.16
C VAL A 144 -32.45 4.15 -7.62
N LYS A 145 -32.58 4.33 -8.94
CA LYS A 145 -33.81 4.80 -9.58
C LYS A 145 -34.53 3.67 -10.31
N TYR A 146 -35.85 3.66 -10.23
CA TYR A 146 -36.74 2.73 -10.93
C TYR A 146 -37.60 3.44 -11.98
N GLY A 147 -37.84 4.74 -11.83
CA GLY A 147 -38.65 5.51 -12.78
C GLY A 147 -40.05 4.92 -12.96
N TRP A 148 -40.47 4.69 -14.20
CA TRP A 148 -41.77 4.08 -14.55
C TRP A 148 -41.79 2.54 -14.55
N ASN A 149 -40.67 1.89 -14.22
CA ASN A 149 -40.61 0.44 -14.18
C ASN A 149 -41.33 -0.11 -12.93
N LEU A 150 -42.62 -0.46 -13.09
CA LEU A 150 -43.46 -0.95 -11.99
C LEU A 150 -42.85 -2.19 -11.32
N PHE A 151 -42.36 -3.16 -12.09
CA PHE A 151 -41.68 -4.34 -11.55
C PHE A 151 -40.43 -3.96 -10.74
N GLY A 152 -39.67 -2.96 -11.20
CA GLY A 152 -38.53 -2.40 -10.47
C GLY A 152 -38.93 -1.79 -9.13
N ARG A 153 -40.04 -1.05 -9.08
CA ARG A 153 -40.55 -0.45 -7.84
C ARG A 153 -40.98 -1.51 -6.82
N TYR A 154 -41.59 -2.60 -7.27
CA TYR A 154 -41.86 -3.77 -6.41
C TYR A 154 -40.58 -4.46 -5.94
N ALA A 155 -39.59 -4.64 -6.82
CA ALA A 155 -38.28 -5.17 -6.43
C ALA A 155 -37.59 -4.28 -5.38
N GLY A 156 -37.77 -2.96 -5.48
CA GLY A 156 -37.27 -1.96 -4.51
C GLY A 156 -37.76 -2.13 -3.08
N LEU A 157 -38.87 -2.86 -2.84
CA LEU A 157 -39.30 -3.22 -1.48
C LEU A 157 -38.34 -4.18 -0.79
N TYR A 158 -37.61 -5.01 -1.56
CA TYR A 158 -36.67 -6.01 -1.05
C TYR A 158 -35.22 -5.52 -1.05
N VAL A 159 -34.94 -4.39 -1.70
CA VAL A 159 -33.60 -3.78 -1.76
C VAL A 159 -33.13 -3.37 -0.38
N SER A 160 -34.00 -2.81 0.47
CA SER A 160 -33.62 -2.42 1.83
C SER A 160 -33.10 -3.58 2.67
N ARG A 161 -33.65 -4.78 2.48
CA ARG A 161 -33.17 -5.97 3.18
C ARG A 161 -31.85 -6.45 2.59
N HIS A 162 -31.78 -6.69 1.28
CA HIS A 162 -30.61 -7.32 0.69
C HIS A 162 -29.41 -6.37 0.54
N VAL A 163 -29.64 -5.16 0.00
CA VAL A 163 -28.59 -4.17 -0.19
C VAL A 163 -28.22 -3.52 1.14
N GLY A 164 -29.19 -3.24 2.02
CA GLY A 164 -28.89 -2.72 3.36
C GLY A 164 -28.02 -3.68 4.18
N ASP A 165 -28.36 -4.98 4.20
CA ASP A 165 -27.55 -6.01 4.86
C ASP A 165 -26.14 -6.11 4.24
N ASP A 166 -26.03 -6.00 2.91
CA ASP A 166 -24.72 -5.98 2.22
C ASP A 166 -23.91 -4.73 2.54
N LEU A 167 -24.51 -3.54 2.61
CA LEU A 167 -23.82 -2.30 3.02
C LEU A 167 -23.26 -2.44 4.44
N LYS A 168 -24.09 -2.93 5.37
CA LYS A 168 -23.70 -3.14 6.76
C LYS A 168 -22.58 -4.18 6.89
N LEU A 169 -22.70 -5.30 6.18
CA LEU A 169 -21.66 -6.32 6.14
C LEU A 169 -20.36 -5.79 5.51
N GLY A 170 -20.48 -5.04 4.41
CA GLY A 170 -19.37 -4.44 3.70
C GLY A 170 -18.59 -3.45 4.58
N LEU A 171 -19.30 -2.56 5.28
CA LEU A 171 -18.71 -1.62 6.23
C LEU A 171 -18.06 -2.32 7.44
N SER A 172 -18.68 -3.37 7.97
CA SER A 172 -18.09 -4.17 9.05
C SER A 172 -16.77 -4.83 8.63
N ARG A 173 -16.74 -5.40 7.41
CA ARG A 173 -15.52 -5.95 6.82
C ARG A 173 -14.48 -4.88 6.51
N LEU A 174 -14.89 -3.72 6.01
CA LEU A 174 -14.02 -2.57 5.78
C LEU A 174 -13.34 -2.15 7.08
N ALA A 175 -14.09 -2.00 8.18
CA ALA A 175 -13.52 -1.68 9.48
C ALA A 175 -12.52 -2.74 9.95
N THR A 176 -12.82 -4.02 9.72
CA THR A 176 -11.90 -5.14 10.04
C THR A 176 -10.63 -5.10 9.19
N ALA A 177 -10.76 -4.85 7.89
CA ALA A 177 -9.63 -4.74 6.95
C ALA A 177 -8.76 -3.50 7.22
N LEU A 178 -9.35 -2.41 7.69
CA LEU A 178 -8.65 -1.22 8.15
C LEU A 178 -7.89 -1.49 9.47
N ALA A 179 -8.46 -2.32 10.36
CA ALA A 179 -7.82 -2.69 11.61
C ALA A 179 -6.50 -3.47 11.41
N THR A 180 -6.25 -4.08 10.25
CA THR A 180 -4.95 -4.73 9.96
C THR A 180 -3.87 -3.75 9.51
N VAL A 181 -4.23 -2.52 9.12
CA VAL A 181 -3.28 -1.51 8.63
C VAL A 181 -2.61 -0.80 9.82
N PRO A 182 -1.26 -0.67 9.84
CA PRO A 182 -0.57 0.14 10.83
C PRO A 182 -1.06 1.59 10.84
N ASN A 183 -1.28 2.17 12.02
CA ASN A 183 -1.94 3.48 12.15
C ASN A 183 -0.98 4.67 12.01
N PHE A 184 -0.18 4.67 10.94
CA PHE A 184 0.79 5.71 10.61
C PHE A 184 0.30 6.57 9.44
N ASP A 185 0.55 7.88 9.52
CA ASP A 185 0.18 8.81 8.45
C ASP A 185 1.34 8.94 7.46
N TYR A 186 1.29 8.18 6.38
CA TYR A 186 2.28 8.27 5.30
C TYR A 186 2.13 9.53 4.42
N ARG A 187 1.11 10.36 4.66
CA ARG A 187 0.99 11.69 4.07
C ARG A 187 1.24 12.81 5.08
N ALA A 188 1.83 12.48 6.24
CA ALA A 188 2.25 13.47 7.21
C ALA A 188 3.15 14.53 6.56
N GLN A 189 2.94 15.78 6.95
CA GLN A 189 3.76 16.90 6.54
C GLN A 189 4.44 17.52 7.76
N LEU A 190 5.67 17.96 7.58
CA LEU A 190 6.44 18.75 8.52
C LEU A 190 6.85 20.04 7.79
N ASP A 191 6.52 21.20 8.36
CA ASP A 191 6.78 22.52 7.77
C ASP A 191 6.27 22.66 6.31
N GLY A 192 5.09 22.11 6.04
CA GLY A 192 4.45 22.13 4.72
C GLY A 192 5.07 21.19 3.69
N LYS A 193 6.07 20.38 4.07
CA LYS A 193 6.73 19.40 3.20
C LYS A 193 6.34 17.98 3.59
N PRO A 194 6.09 17.07 2.63
CA PRO A 194 5.85 15.67 2.94
C PRO A 194 7.04 15.06 3.69
N VAL A 195 6.76 14.32 4.78
CA VAL A 195 7.79 13.55 5.48
C VAL A 195 8.28 12.41 4.58
N LEU A 196 7.37 11.66 3.95
CA LEU A 196 7.70 10.70 2.90
C LEU A 196 7.36 11.30 1.54
N SER A 197 8.25 11.11 0.57
CA SER A 197 8.04 11.48 -0.84
C SER A 197 8.17 10.25 -1.75
N ASP A 198 7.77 10.39 -3.00
CA ASP A 198 7.94 9.37 -4.05
C ASP A 198 7.38 7.97 -3.72
N LEU A 199 6.27 7.91 -2.98
CA LEU A 199 5.57 6.66 -2.66
C LEU A 199 5.17 5.93 -3.94
N LYS A 200 5.77 4.77 -4.19
CA LYS A 200 5.49 3.94 -5.37
C LYS A 200 5.92 2.50 -5.16
N ILE A 201 5.50 1.64 -6.09
CA ILE A 201 6.01 0.28 -6.20
C ILE A 201 7.17 0.29 -7.19
N VAL A 202 8.26 -0.38 -6.86
CA VAL A 202 9.43 -0.55 -7.73
C VAL A 202 9.78 -2.01 -7.88
N ASP A 203 10.30 -2.38 -9.06
CA ASP A 203 10.96 -3.67 -9.28
C ASP A 203 12.43 -3.53 -8.88
N VAL A 204 12.86 -4.35 -7.93
CA VAL A 204 14.25 -4.46 -7.50
C VAL A 204 14.85 -5.68 -8.21
N PRO A 205 15.94 -5.52 -8.98
CA PRO A 205 16.59 -6.65 -9.65
C PRO A 205 17.22 -7.59 -8.61
N ALA A 206 17.70 -8.75 -9.07
CA ALA A 206 18.60 -9.55 -8.24
C ALA A 206 19.88 -8.74 -7.95
N GLU A 207 20.42 -8.80 -6.74
CA GLU A 207 21.60 -8.03 -6.34
C GLU A 207 22.62 -8.89 -5.60
N ASP A 208 23.90 -8.56 -5.78
CA ASP A 208 25.00 -9.14 -5.01
C ASP A 208 25.31 -8.24 -3.81
N LEU A 209 25.19 -8.78 -2.60
CA LEU A 209 25.30 -8.04 -1.35
C LEU A 209 26.42 -8.60 -0.48
N LEU A 210 27.17 -7.71 0.17
CA LEU A 210 28.01 -8.04 1.32
C LEU A 210 27.33 -7.52 2.59
N VAL A 211 27.17 -8.40 3.58
CA VAL A 211 26.38 -8.18 4.79
C VAL A 211 27.24 -8.39 6.02
N VAL A 212 27.20 -7.45 6.96
CA VAL A 212 27.77 -7.61 8.31
C VAL A 212 26.68 -7.33 9.32
N THR A 213 26.40 -8.29 10.20
CA THR A 213 25.46 -8.10 11.31
C THR A 213 26.14 -7.33 12.43
N ALA A 214 25.64 -6.13 12.75
CA ALA A 214 26.19 -5.29 13.80
C ALA A 214 25.90 -5.82 15.22
N GLY A 215 24.97 -6.76 15.33
CA GLY A 215 24.46 -7.26 16.61
C GLY A 215 23.49 -6.28 17.24
N ASN A 216 23.28 -6.41 18.54
CA ASN A 216 22.36 -5.55 19.29
C ASN A 216 23.16 -4.53 20.11
N ILE A 217 23.22 -3.28 19.65
CA ILE A 217 24.06 -2.23 20.24
C ILE A 217 23.22 -1.15 20.93
N ASP A 218 23.87 -0.31 21.75
CA ASP A 218 23.20 0.83 22.38
C ASP A 218 22.71 1.82 21.32
N ARG A 219 21.47 2.31 21.51
CA ARG A 219 20.82 3.26 20.60
C ARG A 219 21.30 4.69 20.84
N ASP A 220 22.62 4.86 20.78
CA ASP A 220 23.33 6.12 20.89
C ASP A 220 23.93 6.51 19.52
N ASN A 221 23.91 7.80 19.21
CA ASN A 221 24.32 8.28 17.89
C ASN A 221 25.78 7.95 17.58
N GLU A 222 26.70 8.13 18.54
CA GLU A 222 28.13 7.86 18.34
C GLU A 222 28.37 6.36 18.21
N THR A 223 27.71 5.56 19.06
CA THR A 223 27.82 4.10 19.07
C THR A 223 27.34 3.49 17.75
N ILE A 224 26.16 3.90 17.26
CA ILE A 224 25.62 3.44 15.98
C ILE A 224 26.53 3.84 14.84
N LYS A 225 26.94 5.12 14.82
CA LYS A 225 27.81 5.66 13.76
C LYS A 225 29.14 4.92 13.69
N LYS A 226 29.77 4.66 14.83
CA LYS A 226 31.01 3.91 14.93
C LYS A 226 30.83 2.48 14.42
N SER A 227 29.78 1.79 14.89
CA SER A 227 29.47 0.41 14.46
C SER A 227 29.29 0.30 12.95
N ILE A 228 28.57 1.25 12.33
CA ILE A 228 28.40 1.28 10.87
C ILE A 228 29.76 1.42 10.17
N LYS A 229 30.59 2.38 10.61
CA LYS A 229 31.91 2.63 9.98
C LYS A 229 32.86 1.43 10.13
N ASP A 230 32.94 0.83 11.31
CA ASP A 230 33.78 -0.35 11.56
C ASP A 230 33.36 -1.51 10.65
N ASN A 231 32.05 -1.75 10.50
CA ASN A 231 31.53 -2.79 9.62
C ASN A 231 31.76 -2.49 8.13
N GLN A 232 31.71 -1.22 7.72
CA GLN A 232 32.06 -0.81 6.36
C GLN A 232 33.54 -1.07 6.05
N GLU A 233 34.45 -0.94 7.02
CA GLU A 233 35.86 -1.27 6.83
C GLU A 233 36.07 -2.77 6.56
N TRP A 234 35.36 -3.64 7.30
CA TRP A 234 35.39 -5.09 7.04
C TRP A 234 34.89 -5.43 5.64
N ILE A 235 33.76 -4.86 5.23
CA ILE A 235 33.20 -5.01 3.88
C ILE A 235 34.21 -4.53 2.84
N LYS A 236 34.82 -3.35 3.03
CA LYS A 236 35.80 -2.78 2.11
C LYS A 236 37.00 -3.70 1.91
N ARG A 237 37.55 -4.29 2.98
CA ARG A 237 38.67 -5.24 2.89
C ARG A 237 38.29 -6.46 2.04
N VAL A 238 37.08 -7.02 2.23
CA VAL A 238 36.58 -8.14 1.42
C VAL A 238 36.40 -7.72 -0.04
N MET A 239 35.88 -6.52 -0.29
CA MET A 239 35.73 -6.00 -1.65
C MET A 239 37.08 -5.85 -2.36
N ASP A 240 38.06 -5.23 -1.71
CA ASP A 240 39.40 -4.99 -2.27
C ASP A 240 40.13 -6.31 -2.58
N ALA A 241 40.04 -7.30 -1.68
CA ALA A 241 40.62 -8.63 -1.87
C ALA A 241 40.00 -9.42 -3.02
N ASN A 242 38.74 -9.13 -3.38
CA ASN A 242 37.98 -9.86 -4.40
C ASN A 242 37.77 -9.05 -5.71
N GLY A 243 38.42 -7.89 -5.86
CA GLY A 243 38.27 -7.05 -7.05
C GLY A 243 36.85 -6.50 -7.25
N LEU A 244 36.13 -6.26 -6.15
CA LEU A 244 34.76 -5.74 -6.16
C LEU A 244 34.73 -4.21 -6.00
N GLU A 245 33.69 -3.59 -6.51
CA GLU A 245 33.35 -2.18 -6.27
C GLU A 245 31.91 -2.04 -5.77
N ALA A 246 31.64 -0.92 -5.11
CA ALA A 246 30.32 -0.60 -4.60
C ALA A 246 29.36 -0.36 -5.78
N ALA A 247 28.19 -1.00 -5.74
CA ALA A 247 27.13 -0.86 -6.73
C ALA A 247 25.95 -0.04 -6.18
N GLY A 248 26.25 0.96 -5.34
CA GLY A 248 25.27 1.83 -4.70
C GLY A 248 25.71 2.28 -3.30
N PRO A 249 24.89 3.11 -2.62
CA PRO A 249 25.14 3.53 -1.25
C PRO A 249 25.13 2.36 -0.27
N VAL A 250 25.73 2.57 0.92
CA VAL A 250 25.57 1.65 2.04
C VAL A 250 24.10 1.55 2.42
N ARG A 251 23.66 0.34 2.74
CA ARG A 251 22.32 0.02 3.19
C ARG A 251 22.33 -0.40 4.64
N ILE A 252 21.29 0.00 5.36
CA ILE A 252 21.02 -0.48 6.72
C ILE A 252 19.74 -1.30 6.67
N VAL A 253 19.81 -2.55 7.11
CA VAL A 253 18.67 -3.46 7.22
C VAL A 253 18.30 -3.54 8.69
N THR A 254 17.16 -3.00 9.08
CA THR A 254 16.76 -2.97 10.49
C THR A 254 16.16 -4.31 10.91
N THR A 255 16.65 -4.86 12.02
CA THR A 255 16.09 -6.05 12.65
C THR A 255 15.18 -5.68 13.80
N ASP A 256 15.65 -4.81 14.69
CA ASP A 256 14.87 -4.31 15.83
C ASP A 256 15.34 -2.90 16.21
N PHE A 257 14.41 -1.98 16.44
CA PHE A 257 14.68 -0.59 16.83
C PHE A 257 14.00 -0.29 18.17
N ALA A 258 14.50 -0.95 19.22
CA ALA A 258 13.99 -0.82 20.59
C ALA A 258 14.30 0.55 21.21
N THR A 259 13.83 0.78 22.44
CA THR A 259 13.96 2.08 23.12
C THR A 259 15.41 2.44 23.47
N ASP A 260 16.20 1.46 23.88
CA ASP A 260 17.59 1.60 24.32
C ASP A 260 18.58 0.83 23.43
N LYS A 261 18.08 -0.10 22.61
CA LYS A 261 18.87 -0.98 21.77
C LYS A 261 18.51 -0.86 20.29
N TYR A 262 19.49 -1.08 19.43
CA TYR A 262 19.31 -1.13 17.98
C TYR A 262 20.04 -2.33 17.39
N ALA A 263 19.31 -3.21 16.72
CA ALA A 263 19.84 -4.34 15.96
C ALA A 263 19.64 -4.14 14.46
N PHE A 264 20.73 -4.19 13.71
CA PHE A 264 20.73 -3.98 12.26
C PHE A 264 21.88 -4.71 11.57
N ASP A 265 21.73 -4.89 10.26
CA ASP A 265 22.81 -5.31 9.38
C ASP A 265 23.31 -4.12 8.56
N VAL A 266 24.63 -4.05 8.36
CA VAL A 266 25.28 -3.14 7.42
C VAL A 266 25.49 -3.88 6.13
N VAL A 267 24.94 -3.36 5.05
CA VAL A 267 24.89 -4.03 3.76
C VAL A 267 25.48 -3.14 2.68
N GLN A 268 26.33 -3.69 1.83
CA GLN A 268 26.88 -3.00 0.68
C GLN A 268 26.51 -3.78 -0.59
N PRO A 269 25.71 -3.20 -1.50
CA PRO A 269 25.59 -3.71 -2.86
C PRO A 269 26.94 -3.66 -3.56
N VAL A 270 27.31 -4.73 -4.26
CA VAL A 270 28.61 -4.88 -4.91
C VAL A 270 28.47 -5.41 -6.33
N ARG A 271 29.49 -5.12 -7.15
CA ARG A 271 29.69 -5.74 -8.46
C ARG A 271 31.18 -5.95 -8.71
N LYS A 272 31.53 -6.76 -9.72
CA LYS A 272 32.92 -6.88 -10.16
C LYS A 272 33.41 -5.55 -10.75
N ARG A 273 34.64 -5.15 -10.43
CA ARG A 273 35.29 -4.01 -11.10
C ARG A 273 35.48 -4.29 -12.57
N ALA A 274 35.35 -3.25 -13.38
CA ALA A 274 35.89 -3.26 -14.74
C ALA A 274 37.41 -3.51 -14.67
N GLY A 275 37.88 -4.61 -15.27
CA GLY A 275 39.29 -5.00 -15.27
C GLY A 275 39.73 -6.00 -14.18
N GLY A 276 38.84 -6.41 -13.26
CA GLY A 276 38.95 -7.63 -12.43
C GLY A 276 40.14 -7.79 -11.46
N ALA A 277 41.14 -6.92 -11.47
CA ALA A 277 42.32 -7.06 -10.63
C ALA A 277 42.08 -6.56 -9.18
N PRO A 278 42.51 -7.32 -8.15
CA PRO A 278 42.58 -6.85 -6.78
C PRO A 278 43.45 -5.58 -6.68
N LYS A 279 43.13 -4.69 -5.73
CA LYS A 279 44.06 -3.59 -5.40
C LYS A 279 45.25 -4.18 -4.64
N THR A 280 46.46 -4.03 -5.17
CA THR A 280 47.70 -4.22 -4.42
C THR A 280 48.00 -2.93 -3.65
N ASP A 281 47.99 -3.00 -2.32
CA ASP A 281 48.36 -1.90 -1.44
C ASP A 281 49.86 -1.58 -1.56
N THR A 282 50.21 -0.69 -2.49
CA THR A 282 51.50 0.02 -2.48
C THR A 282 51.30 1.47 -2.85
N ALA A 283 50.84 2.27 -1.89
CA ALA A 283 51.24 3.67 -1.75
C ALA A 283 50.82 4.19 -0.37
N LYS A 284 51.80 4.33 0.53
CA LYS A 284 51.73 5.38 1.55
C LYS A 284 51.76 6.72 0.80
N THR A 285 50.72 7.52 0.93
CA THR A 285 50.77 8.94 0.60
C THR A 285 50.15 9.73 1.73
N ASP A 286 50.92 10.73 2.15
CA ASP A 286 50.72 11.53 3.34
C ASP A 286 49.37 12.23 3.37
N ALA A 287 48.79 12.25 4.57
CA ALA A 287 47.55 12.94 4.86
C ALA A 287 47.73 14.45 4.68
N LYS A 288 47.15 14.98 3.61
CA LYS A 288 46.74 16.38 3.54
C LYS A 288 45.23 16.43 3.69
N LYS A 289 44.77 17.13 4.74
CA LYS A 289 43.39 17.57 4.91
C LYS A 289 43.05 18.43 3.69
N ASP A 290 42.25 17.89 2.79
CA ASP A 290 41.53 18.68 1.80
C ASP A 290 40.03 18.58 2.09
N ASP A 291 39.41 19.73 2.03
CA ASP A 291 38.06 20.04 2.45
C ASP A 291 37.01 19.11 1.84
N ALA A 292 35.93 18.93 2.60
CA ALA A 292 34.72 18.22 2.21
C ALA A 292 34.09 18.84 0.96
N ALA A 293 34.58 18.46 -0.21
CA ALA A 293 33.86 18.60 -1.45
C ALA A 293 32.58 17.78 -1.33
N ALA A 294 31.43 18.45 -1.48
CA ALA A 294 30.13 17.81 -1.48
C ALA A 294 30.14 16.65 -2.50
N ALA A 295 30.15 15.42 -1.98
CA ALA A 295 30.01 14.24 -2.81
C ALA A 295 28.73 14.39 -3.64
N ALA A 296 28.87 14.27 -4.96
CA ALA A 296 27.75 14.26 -5.89
C ALA A 296 26.69 13.24 -5.41
N PRO A 297 25.39 13.47 -5.67
CA PRO A 297 24.36 12.51 -5.31
C PRO A 297 24.71 11.15 -5.90
N VAL A 298 25.00 10.17 -5.03
CA VAL A 298 25.21 8.79 -5.45
C VAL A 298 23.87 8.24 -5.92
N ASP A 299 23.82 7.76 -7.16
CA ASP A 299 22.64 7.06 -7.67
C ASP A 299 22.38 5.83 -6.80
N ALA A 300 21.22 5.81 -6.16
CA ALA A 300 20.81 4.77 -5.23
C ALA A 300 19.93 3.71 -5.89
N THR A 301 19.72 3.82 -7.20
CA THR A 301 19.00 2.84 -7.99
C THR A 301 19.68 1.48 -7.86
N PRO A 302 18.94 0.43 -7.45
CA PRO A 302 19.46 -0.94 -7.39
C PRO A 302 20.13 -1.39 -8.69
N VAL A 303 21.30 -2.00 -8.60
CA VAL A 303 22.09 -2.45 -9.76
C VAL A 303 21.99 -3.96 -9.87
N ALA A 304 21.51 -4.45 -11.02
CA ALA A 304 21.34 -5.87 -11.26
C ALA A 304 22.66 -6.65 -11.15
N ALA A 305 22.62 -7.77 -10.43
CA ALA A 305 23.62 -8.82 -10.42
C ALA A 305 23.77 -9.40 -11.84
N THR A 306 24.98 -9.84 -12.18
CA THR A 306 25.30 -10.38 -13.51
C THR A 306 25.92 -11.76 -13.39
N GLY A 307 25.52 -12.68 -14.28
CA GLY A 307 26.04 -14.05 -14.35
C GLY A 307 25.74 -14.89 -13.10
N GLU A 308 26.60 -15.88 -12.83
CA GLU A 308 26.51 -16.76 -11.67
C GLU A 308 26.86 -16.05 -10.36
N GLU A 309 26.55 -16.69 -9.23
CA GLU A 309 26.90 -16.20 -7.89
C GLU A 309 28.40 -15.96 -7.74
N LEU A 310 28.74 -14.90 -7.01
CA LEU A 310 30.13 -14.50 -6.81
C LEU A 310 30.83 -15.50 -5.88
N LYS A 311 31.89 -16.13 -6.38
CA LYS A 311 32.80 -16.93 -5.57
C LYS A 311 33.81 -16.01 -4.89
N LEU A 312 33.56 -15.69 -3.62
CA LEU A 312 34.38 -14.74 -2.85
C LEU A 312 35.31 -15.47 -1.89
N ASN A 313 36.54 -14.99 -1.80
CA ASN A 313 37.47 -15.35 -0.74
C ASN A 313 37.24 -14.42 0.46
N ILE A 314 36.51 -14.92 1.46
CA ILE A 314 36.22 -14.20 2.70
C ILE A 314 37.01 -14.89 3.82
N PRO A 315 37.93 -14.20 4.50
CA PRO A 315 38.64 -14.76 5.65
C PRO A 315 37.64 -15.25 6.69
N SER A 316 37.87 -16.44 7.28
CA SER A 316 36.97 -17.04 8.27
C SER A 316 36.73 -16.15 9.51
N GLU A 317 37.65 -15.22 9.77
CA GLU A 317 37.61 -14.30 10.91
C GLU A 317 36.85 -13.00 10.58
N ALA A 318 36.58 -12.75 9.28
CA ALA A 318 35.85 -11.57 8.85
C ALA A 318 34.34 -11.79 9.10
N PRO A 319 33.63 -10.83 9.71
CA PRO A 319 32.20 -10.96 10.00
C PRO A 319 31.30 -10.76 8.75
N VAL A 320 31.89 -10.77 7.56
CA VAL A 320 31.21 -10.46 6.29
C VAL A 320 30.61 -11.73 5.69
N LYS A 321 29.35 -11.64 5.25
CA LYS A 321 28.67 -12.69 4.51
C LYS A 321 28.31 -12.19 3.12
N TYR A 322 28.41 -13.07 2.14
CA TYR A 322 27.87 -12.84 0.81
C TYR A 322 26.42 -13.32 0.76
N GLN A 323 25.56 -12.54 0.11
CA GLN A 323 24.18 -12.91 -0.17
C GLN A 323 23.80 -12.40 -1.56
N ARG A 324 23.22 -13.27 -2.38
CA ARG A 324 22.50 -12.84 -3.58
C ARG A 324 21.01 -12.80 -3.28
N THR A 325 20.38 -11.65 -3.47
CA THR A 325 18.92 -11.51 -3.37
C THR A 325 18.28 -11.80 -4.71
N PRO A 326 17.12 -12.48 -4.77
CA PRO A 326 16.36 -12.62 -6.00
C PRO A 326 15.72 -11.28 -6.39
N ALA A 327 15.35 -11.16 -7.67
CA ALA A 327 14.52 -10.05 -8.11
C ALA A 327 13.16 -10.10 -7.40
N HIS A 328 12.68 -8.95 -6.94
CA HIS A 328 11.45 -8.85 -6.17
C HIS A 328 10.82 -7.46 -6.35
N ARG A 329 9.56 -7.32 -5.92
CA ARG A 329 8.87 -6.03 -5.87
C ARG A 329 9.02 -5.43 -4.49
N SER A 330 9.16 -4.11 -4.43
CA SER A 330 9.27 -3.36 -3.18
C SER A 330 8.32 -2.17 -3.16
N ALA A 331 7.70 -1.91 -2.01
CA ALA A 331 7.22 -0.58 -1.69
C ALA A 331 8.44 0.34 -1.52
N PHE A 332 8.34 1.56 -2.02
CA PHE A 332 9.43 2.53 -2.04
C PHE A 332 8.96 3.91 -1.59
N ALA A 333 9.80 4.62 -0.86
CA ALA A 333 9.67 6.05 -0.60
C ALA A 333 11.05 6.70 -0.44
N THR A 334 11.09 8.01 -0.62
CA THR A 334 12.25 8.85 -0.25
C THR A 334 11.99 9.57 1.07
N TYR A 335 13.03 9.72 1.87
CA TYR A 335 13.00 10.46 3.13
C TYR A 335 14.23 11.36 3.25
N ALA A 336 14.03 12.57 3.76
CA ALA A 336 15.11 13.49 4.12
C ALA A 336 14.95 13.91 5.59
N GLY A 337 16.01 13.75 6.38
CA GLY A 337 16.04 14.06 7.80
C GLY A 337 17.02 13.22 8.61
N HIS A 338 16.92 13.31 9.93
CA HIS A 338 17.77 12.54 10.85
C HIS A 338 17.38 11.05 10.87
N MET A 339 18.36 10.14 11.00
CA MET A 339 18.13 8.68 10.99
C MET A 339 17.16 8.19 12.07
N ALA A 340 17.03 8.91 13.19
CA ALA A 340 16.08 8.61 14.25
C ALA A 340 14.61 8.63 13.79
N GLY A 341 14.29 9.33 12.68
CA GLY A 341 12.96 9.33 12.08
C GLY A 341 12.66 8.07 11.27
N LEU A 342 13.66 7.24 10.95
CA LEU A 342 13.49 6.11 10.02
C LEU A 342 12.53 5.05 10.53
N ASP A 343 12.40 4.84 11.83
CA ASP A 343 11.41 3.91 12.37
C ASP A 343 9.97 4.32 12.03
N ALA A 344 9.64 5.60 12.22
CA ALA A 344 8.35 6.14 11.82
C ALA A 344 8.17 6.08 10.30
N VAL A 345 9.23 6.33 9.53
CA VAL A 345 9.20 6.26 8.06
C VAL A 345 8.91 4.85 7.55
N ARG A 346 9.59 3.83 8.09
CA ARG A 346 9.33 2.42 7.76
C ARG A 346 7.88 2.06 8.05
N ASN A 347 7.38 2.41 9.23
CA ASN A 347 6.00 2.12 9.62
C ASN A 347 4.97 2.87 8.75
N SER A 348 5.27 4.10 8.34
CA SER A 348 4.48 4.83 7.34
C SER A 348 4.48 4.14 5.97
N LEU A 349 5.65 3.70 5.47
CA LEU A 349 5.75 2.97 4.21
C LEU A 349 4.95 1.65 4.27
N ARG A 350 5.03 0.92 5.39
CA ARG A 350 4.22 -0.28 5.63
C ARG A 350 2.73 0.02 5.65
N ALA A 351 2.31 1.11 6.30
CA ALA A 351 0.93 1.55 6.30
C ALA A 351 0.43 1.86 4.89
N TRP A 352 1.23 2.59 4.09
CA TRP A 352 0.91 2.86 2.69
C TRP A 352 0.78 1.59 1.85
N ALA A 353 1.71 0.64 2.02
CA ALA A 353 1.69 -0.61 1.29
C ALA A 353 0.45 -1.45 1.63
N ALA A 354 0.13 -1.58 2.92
CA ALA A 354 -1.05 -2.29 3.39
C ALA A 354 -2.36 -1.61 2.95
N THR A 355 -2.44 -0.27 2.97
CA THR A 355 -3.59 0.46 2.41
C THR A 355 -3.75 0.20 0.91
N SER A 356 -2.63 0.10 0.19
CA SER A 356 -2.60 -0.25 -1.23
C SER A 356 -2.89 -1.73 -1.52
N GLY A 357 -3.23 -2.54 -0.51
CA GLY A 357 -3.54 -3.95 -0.68
C GLY A 357 -2.32 -4.84 -0.92
N MET A 358 -1.14 -4.39 -0.52
CA MET A 358 0.11 -5.14 -0.61
C MET A 358 0.55 -5.61 0.77
N ASP A 359 1.00 -6.86 0.85
CA ASP A 359 1.57 -7.40 2.07
C ASP A 359 3.08 -7.20 2.05
N VAL A 360 3.62 -6.52 3.06
CA VAL A 360 5.07 -6.42 3.22
C VAL A 360 5.65 -7.75 3.66
N THR A 361 6.83 -8.07 3.13
CA THR A 361 7.60 -9.26 3.42
C THR A 361 9.02 -8.86 3.81
N GLU A 362 9.75 -9.77 4.44
CA GLU A 362 11.14 -9.55 4.86
C GLU A 362 11.33 -8.31 5.78
N ARG A 363 12.59 -7.91 5.98
CA ARG A 363 12.98 -6.75 6.78
C ARG A 363 13.10 -5.53 5.88
N PRO A 364 12.65 -4.33 6.31
CA PRO A 364 12.87 -3.11 5.54
C PRO A 364 14.35 -2.74 5.53
N TYR A 365 14.76 -2.02 4.50
CA TYR A 365 16.10 -1.47 4.40
C TYR A 365 16.11 -0.06 3.83
N GLU A 366 17.15 0.69 4.14
CA GLU A 366 17.38 2.02 3.58
C GLU A 366 18.73 2.11 2.88
N ALA A 367 18.77 2.73 1.71
CA ALA A 367 20.02 3.18 1.10
C ALA A 367 20.35 4.60 1.59
N TRP A 368 21.50 4.76 2.23
CA TRP A 368 21.93 6.02 2.85
C TRP A 368 22.68 6.90 1.85
N LYS A 369 21.93 7.64 1.02
CA LYS A 369 22.46 8.43 -0.12
C LYS A 369 23.41 9.55 0.29
N GLY A 370 23.13 10.20 1.42
CA GLY A 370 23.98 11.25 1.97
C GLY A 370 25.27 10.75 2.62
N GLY A 371 25.43 9.44 2.75
CA GLY A 371 26.49 8.80 3.53
C GLY A 371 26.25 8.86 5.04
N VAL A 372 27.02 8.06 5.77
CA VAL A 372 26.84 7.82 7.21
C VAL A 372 26.90 9.10 8.03
N ASP A 373 27.82 10.02 7.72
CA ASP A 373 28.00 11.23 8.53
C ASP A 373 26.80 12.18 8.47
N LYS A 374 26.20 12.40 7.30
CA LYS A 374 25.03 13.30 7.14
C LYS A 374 23.76 12.70 7.74
N SER A 375 23.66 11.39 7.84
CA SER A 375 22.48 10.71 8.38
C SER A 375 22.23 10.96 9.88
N PHE A 376 23.24 11.47 10.61
CA PHE A 376 23.10 11.92 12.00
C PHE A 376 22.87 13.45 12.09
N THR A 377 22.49 14.09 10.98
CA THR A 377 22.02 15.49 10.93
C THR A 377 20.66 15.55 10.24
N GLN A 378 20.09 16.75 10.10
CA GLN A 378 18.84 16.95 9.35
C GLN A 378 19.03 16.84 7.82
N ASP A 379 20.27 16.74 7.35
CA ASP A 379 20.62 16.66 5.93
C ASP A 379 20.74 15.20 5.44
N GLY A 380 20.41 14.23 6.29
CA GLY A 380 20.34 12.82 5.91
C GLY A 380 19.33 12.61 4.78
N THR A 381 19.68 11.74 3.83
CA THR A 381 18.79 11.41 2.70
C THR A 381 18.81 9.91 2.46
N TYR A 382 17.62 9.34 2.28
CA TYR A 382 17.40 7.90 2.24
C TYR A 382 16.42 7.52 1.16
N ASP A 383 16.68 6.38 0.54
CA ASP A 383 15.68 5.62 -0.20
C ASP A 383 15.29 4.42 0.65
N VAL A 384 14.00 4.31 0.98
CA VAL A 384 13.45 3.31 1.89
C VAL A 384 12.70 2.27 1.08
N TYR A 385 13.05 1.01 1.30
CA TYR A 385 12.51 -0.14 0.59
C TYR A 385 11.90 -1.12 1.58
N TRP A 386 10.77 -1.70 1.21
CA TRP A 386 10.18 -2.84 1.90
C TRP A 386 9.61 -3.81 0.86
N ALA A 387 10.17 -5.02 0.78
CA ALA A 387 9.71 -6.06 -0.12
C ALA A 387 8.20 -6.34 0.08
N ILE A 388 7.49 -6.62 -1.01
CA ILE A 388 6.03 -6.83 -1.02
C ILE A 388 5.65 -8.08 -1.81
N LYS A 389 4.49 -8.66 -1.49
CA LYS A 389 3.88 -9.77 -2.21
C LYS A 389 2.61 -9.37 -2.94
#